data_AF-A0A1I0WDU3-F1
#
_entry.id   AF-A0A1I0WDU3-F1
#
_cell.length_a   1.000
_cell.length_b   1.000
_cell.length_c   1.000
_cell.angle_alpha   90.00
_cell.angle_beta   90.00
_cell.angle_gamma   90.00
#
_symmetry.space_group_name_H-M   'P 1'
#
loop_
_entity.id
_entity.type
_entity.pdbx_description
1 polymer ?
#
loop_
_entity_poly.entity_id
_entity_poly.type
_entity_poly.pdbx_seq_one_letter_code
_entity_poly.pdbx_strand_id
1 'polypeptide(L)'
;MLRLVNLVTRSGMILGLGATLAGCSIEGTQSYGGADSIVAVGQDQGNDPGGLAQGRAALAITPDGCQVWLIDDGVEGYATERFNPSTGMPVCNSRYPAGVVLGDYDSGSAGVTDTISGPRQARR
;
A
#
# COMPACT_ATOMS: atom_id res chain seq x y z
N MET A 1 -46.73 18.89 33.32
CA MET A 1 -45.31 19.27 33.12
C MET A 1 -44.29 18.15 33.40
N LEU A 2 -44.66 17.00 34.01
CA LEU A 2 -43.70 15.96 34.43
C LEU A 2 -43.53 14.76 33.47
N ARG A 3 -44.05 14.82 32.23
CA ARG A 3 -43.91 13.72 31.24
C ARG A 3 -43.09 14.07 29.99
N LEU A 4 -42.73 15.34 29.77
CA LEU A 4 -41.84 15.72 28.67
C LEU A 4 -40.35 15.55 28.99
N VAL A 5 -39.96 15.59 30.27
CA VAL A 5 -38.55 15.53 30.67
C VAL A 5 -37.92 14.16 30.40
N ASN A 6 -38.67 13.06 30.60
CA ASN A 6 -38.16 11.69 30.41
C ASN A 6 -37.99 11.25 28.95
N LEU A 7 -38.65 11.91 28.00
CA LEU A 7 -38.48 11.58 26.58
C LEU A 7 -37.17 12.15 26.04
N VAL A 8 -36.78 13.34 26.52
CA VAL A 8 -35.52 14.00 26.14
C VAL A 8 -34.31 13.23 26.68
N THR A 9 -34.41 12.65 27.88
CA THR A 9 -33.30 11.88 28.50
C THR A 9 -33.04 10.54 27.81
N ARG A 10 -34.05 9.93 27.17
CA ARG A 10 -33.90 8.64 26.48
C ARG A 10 -33.40 8.78 25.03
N SER A 11 -33.70 9.89 24.38
CA SER A 11 -33.26 10.14 22.99
C SER A 11 -31.81 10.64 22.90
N GLY A 12 -31.26 11.19 23.99
CA GLY A 12 -29.85 11.64 24.03
C GLY A 12 -28.82 10.50 23.94
N MET A 13 -29.22 9.26 24.26
CA MET A 13 -28.30 8.11 24.32
C MET A 13 -28.16 7.35 22.99
N ILE A 14 -28.93 7.70 21.96
CA ILE A 14 -28.84 7.07 20.63
C ILE A 14 -27.94 7.90 19.69
N LEU A 15 -27.73 9.19 19.98
CA LEU A 15 -26.82 10.06 19.22
C LEU A 15 -25.35 9.99 19.68
N GLY A 16 -24.99 9.10 20.61
CA GLY A 16 -23.61 8.94 21.08
C GLY A 16 -22.79 7.88 20.33
N LEU A 17 -23.44 7.00 19.55
CA LEU A 17 -22.79 5.81 18.98
C LEU A 17 -22.35 5.96 17.50
N GLY A 18 -22.66 7.09 16.86
CA GLY A 18 -22.45 7.28 15.42
C GLY A 18 -21.11 7.90 15.01
N ALA A 19 -20.22 8.24 15.95
CA ALA A 19 -19.01 9.04 15.67
C ALA A 19 -17.69 8.30 15.88
N THR A 20 -17.67 6.97 15.72
CA THR A 20 -16.42 6.19 15.65
C THR A 20 -16.18 5.73 14.21
N LEU A 21 -16.05 6.68 13.29
CA LEU A 21 -15.32 6.41 12.04
C LEU A 21 -13.85 6.27 12.43
N ALA A 22 -13.49 5.06 12.86
CA ALA A 22 -12.11 4.66 13.06
C ALA A 22 -11.35 4.93 11.75
N GLY A 23 -10.34 5.80 11.80
CA GLY A 23 -9.34 5.81 10.73
C GLY A 23 -8.70 4.43 10.71
N CYS A 24 -8.82 3.70 9.62
CA CYS A 24 -8.03 2.49 9.41
C CYS A 24 -6.57 2.93 9.27
N SER A 25 -5.83 2.90 10.36
CA SER A 25 -4.37 2.93 10.32
C SER A 25 -3.94 1.55 9.82
N ILE A 26 -3.51 1.48 8.55
CA ILE A 26 -2.72 0.34 8.08
C ILE A 26 -1.35 0.43 8.76
N GLU A 27 -0.86 -0.72 9.19
CA GLU A 27 0.40 -0.87 9.91
C GLU A 27 1.57 -0.21 9.17
N GLY A 28 2.56 0.27 9.92
CA GLY A 28 3.75 0.91 9.34
C GLY A 28 3.54 2.23 8.60
N THR A 29 2.30 2.69 8.41
CA THR A 29 2.00 3.89 7.60
C THR A 29 1.60 5.12 8.42
N GLN A 30 1.72 6.27 7.76
CA GLN A 30 1.18 7.54 8.22
C GLN A 30 0.54 8.28 7.04
N SER A 31 -0.41 9.16 7.35
CA SER A 31 -0.99 10.06 6.34
C SER A 31 0.10 10.96 5.74
N TYR A 32 0.07 11.14 4.42
CA TYR A 32 0.96 12.08 3.74
C TYR A 32 0.73 13.51 4.25
N GLY A 33 1.73 14.08 4.93
CA GLY A 33 1.67 15.38 5.58
C GLY A 33 2.15 16.55 4.71
N GLY A 34 2.57 16.29 3.46
CA GLY A 34 3.16 17.28 2.56
C GLY A 34 4.61 16.97 2.19
N ALA A 35 5.30 17.95 1.61
CA ALA A 35 6.61 17.77 0.97
C ALA A 35 7.71 17.23 1.91
N ASP A 36 7.59 17.47 3.22
CA ASP A 36 8.55 16.99 4.22
C ASP A 36 8.29 15.54 4.67
N SER A 37 7.26 14.89 4.13
CA SER A 37 6.97 13.49 4.46
C SER A 37 8.08 12.59 3.92
N ILE A 38 8.59 11.70 4.77
CA ILE A 38 9.49 10.63 4.34
C ILE A 38 8.64 9.51 3.75
N VAL A 39 8.73 9.33 2.44
CA VAL A 39 7.92 8.37 1.67
C VAL A 39 8.67 7.10 1.26
N ALA A 40 9.97 7.02 1.60
CA ALA A 40 10.81 5.86 1.33
C ALA A 40 11.76 5.65 2.51
N VAL A 41 11.48 4.62 3.31
CA VAL A 41 12.33 4.21 4.44
C VAL A 41 12.92 2.83 4.15
N GLY A 42 14.17 2.62 4.58
CA GLY A 42 14.86 1.34 4.43
C GLY A 42 14.52 0.31 5.50
N GLN A 43 13.45 0.54 6.29
CA GLN A 43 13.06 -0.30 7.41
C GLN A 43 11.67 -0.85 7.17
N ASP A 44 11.52 -2.14 7.43
CA ASP A 44 10.23 -2.79 7.56
C ASP A 44 9.55 -2.27 8.84
N GLN A 45 8.32 -1.78 8.69
CA GLN A 45 7.50 -1.22 9.76
C GLN A 45 6.26 -2.09 10.06
N GLY A 46 6.15 -3.24 9.38
CA GLY A 46 5.17 -4.28 9.61
C GLY A 46 5.38 -4.95 10.96
N ASN A 47 4.30 -5.46 11.56
CA ASN A 47 4.38 -6.39 12.70
C ASN A 47 4.07 -7.80 12.22
N ASP A 48 4.77 -8.25 11.17
CA ASP A 48 4.79 -9.65 10.74
C ASP A 48 6.12 -10.32 11.10
N PRO A 49 6.16 -11.66 11.21
CA PRO A 49 7.36 -12.38 11.57
C PRO A 49 8.36 -12.54 10.41
N GLY A 50 7.93 -12.20 9.18
CA GLY A 50 8.78 -12.13 8.00
C GLY A 50 9.63 -10.87 8.03
N GLY A 51 10.53 -10.73 7.06
CA GLY A 51 11.19 -9.46 6.85
C GLY A 51 11.63 -9.36 5.40
N LEU A 52 11.49 -8.16 4.83
CA LEU A 52 11.76 -7.86 3.41
C LEU A 52 13.11 -8.37 2.88
N ALA A 53 14.14 -8.44 3.73
CA ALA A 53 15.48 -8.90 3.34
C ALA A 53 15.53 -10.36 2.84
N GLN A 54 14.54 -11.18 3.22
CA GLN A 54 14.44 -12.58 2.81
C GLN A 54 13.44 -12.77 1.65
N GLY A 55 12.78 -11.69 1.21
CA GLY A 55 11.80 -11.71 0.14
C GLY A 55 12.40 -12.12 -1.21
N ARG A 56 11.57 -12.74 -2.04
CA ARG A 56 11.94 -13.11 -3.41
C ARG A 56 11.65 -11.93 -4.32
N ALA A 57 12.66 -11.51 -5.08
CA ALA A 57 12.48 -10.42 -6.03
C ALA A 57 11.73 -10.90 -7.29
N ALA A 58 10.70 -10.14 -7.66
CA ALA A 58 10.04 -10.20 -8.95
C ALA A 58 10.55 -9.08 -9.88
N LEU A 59 10.15 -9.13 -11.15
CA LEU A 59 10.41 -8.08 -12.14
C LEU A 59 9.13 -7.32 -12.47
N ALA A 60 9.03 -6.07 -11.99
CA ALA A 60 8.01 -5.14 -12.42
C ALA A 60 8.43 -4.43 -13.71
N ILE A 61 7.50 -4.33 -14.66
CA ILE A 61 7.68 -3.59 -15.92
C ILE A 61 6.96 -2.27 -15.81
N THR A 62 7.70 -1.18 -15.76
CA THR A 62 7.16 0.17 -15.61
C THR A 62 6.41 0.63 -16.87
N PRO A 63 5.57 1.68 -16.79
CA PRO A 63 4.82 2.19 -17.94
C PRO A 63 5.67 2.61 -19.15
N ASP A 64 6.92 3.00 -18.93
CA ASP A 64 7.92 3.32 -19.96
C ASP A 64 8.73 2.10 -20.46
N GLY A 65 8.43 0.90 -19.95
CA GLY A 65 9.04 -0.37 -20.40
C GLY A 65 10.38 -0.70 -19.74
N CYS A 66 10.74 0.00 -18.66
CA CYS A 66 11.91 -0.31 -17.84
C CYS A 66 11.64 -1.43 -16.84
N GLN A 67 12.69 -2.14 -16.46
CA GLN A 67 12.63 -3.26 -15.51
C GLN A 67 13.04 -2.80 -14.12
N VAL A 68 12.23 -3.13 -13.13
CA VAL A 68 12.45 -2.85 -11.71
C VAL A 68 12.44 -4.16 -10.94
N TRP A 69 13.44 -4.39 -10.09
CA TRP A 69 13.38 -5.41 -9.06
C TRP A 69 12.39 -4.96 -8.00
N LEU A 70 11.41 -5.81 -7.71
CA LEU A 70 10.37 -5.57 -6.73
C LEU A 70 10.37 -6.69 -5.69
N ILE A 71 10.39 -6.34 -4.42
CA ILE A 71 10.15 -7.22 -3.29
C ILE A 71 9.05 -6.58 -2.46
N ASP A 72 8.06 -7.35 -2.07
CA ASP A 72 6.89 -6.90 -1.30
C ASP A 72 6.54 -7.99 -0.28
N ASP A 73 6.18 -7.60 0.94
CA ASP A 73 5.55 -8.50 1.91
C ASP A 73 4.13 -8.10 2.29
N GLY A 74 3.59 -7.05 1.65
CA GLY A 74 2.17 -6.68 1.64
C GLY A 74 1.97 -5.16 1.58
N VAL A 75 2.22 -4.46 2.70
CA VAL A 75 2.14 -2.98 2.75
C VAL A 75 3.50 -2.34 2.51
N GLU A 76 4.57 -3.03 2.92
CA GLU A 76 5.95 -2.60 2.83
C GLU A 76 6.71 -3.32 1.70
N GLY A 77 7.67 -2.62 1.07
CA GLY A 77 8.40 -3.20 -0.04
C GLY A 77 9.63 -2.41 -0.49
N TYR A 78 10.51 -3.08 -1.24
CA TYR A 78 11.67 -2.48 -1.89
C TYR A 78 11.53 -2.54 -3.41
N ALA A 79 11.83 -1.41 -4.05
CA ALA A 79 11.92 -1.33 -5.49
C ALA A 79 13.24 -0.66 -5.92
N THR A 80 13.92 -1.26 -6.89
CA THR A 80 15.11 -0.64 -7.49
C THR A 80 15.19 -0.96 -8.97
N GLU A 81 15.71 -0.03 -9.78
CA GLU A 81 15.91 -0.27 -11.19
C GLU A 81 16.85 -1.46 -11.42
N ARG A 82 16.53 -2.28 -12.42
CA ARG A 82 17.42 -3.33 -12.87
C ARG A 82 18.41 -2.75 -13.87
N PHE A 83 19.68 -2.76 -13.50
CA PHE A 83 20.76 -2.28 -14.35
C PHE A 83 21.39 -3.38 -15.21
N ASN A 84 21.81 -3.01 -16.42
CA ASN A 84 22.67 -3.83 -17.25
C ASN A 84 24.10 -3.76 -16.69
N PRO A 85 24.70 -4.89 -16.26
CA PRO A 85 26.03 -4.87 -15.63
C PRO A 85 27.15 -4.44 -16.58
N SER A 86 26.96 -4.53 -17.90
CA SER A 86 27.95 -4.13 -18.89
C SER A 86 27.91 -2.63 -19.22
N THR A 87 26.73 -1.99 -19.15
CA THR A 87 26.58 -0.57 -19.51
C THR A 87 26.31 0.35 -18.34
N GLY A 88 25.89 -0.20 -17.19
CA GLY A 88 25.42 0.58 -16.05
C GLY A 88 24.09 1.31 -16.26
N MET A 89 23.42 1.08 -17.40
CA MET A 89 22.13 1.71 -17.71
C MET A 89 20.95 0.85 -17.26
N PRO A 90 19.79 1.46 -16.95
CA PRO A 90 18.55 0.72 -16.71
C PRO A 90 18.19 -0.17 -17.89
N VAL A 91 17.65 -1.35 -17.61
CA VAL A 91 17.20 -2.27 -18.65
C VAL A 91 15.78 -1.89 -19.06
N CYS A 92 15.66 -1.22 -20.21
CA CYS A 92 14.37 -0.83 -20.80
C CYS A 92 14.20 -1.45 -22.19
N ASN A 93 13.10 -2.17 -22.40
CA ASN A 93 12.76 -2.83 -23.68
C ASN A 93 11.28 -3.26 -23.74
N SER A 94 10.83 -3.71 -24.90
CA SER A 94 9.46 -4.17 -25.15
C SER A 94 9.26 -5.69 -25.06
N ARG A 95 10.15 -6.41 -24.35
CA ARG A 95 10.07 -7.88 -24.24
C ARG A 95 8.83 -8.34 -23.49
N TYR A 96 8.34 -7.53 -22.55
CA TYR A 96 7.19 -7.80 -21.72
C TYR A 96 6.20 -6.62 -21.78
N PRO A 97 4.89 -6.85 -21.62
CA PRO A 97 3.91 -5.75 -21.59
C PRO A 97 4.17 -4.79 -20.43
N ALA A 98 3.88 -3.50 -20.63
CA ALA A 98 3.97 -2.51 -19.57
C ALA A 98 2.92 -2.77 -18.47
N GLY A 99 3.30 -2.54 -17.22
CA GLY A 99 2.43 -2.68 -16.05
C GLY A 99 2.29 -4.12 -15.52
N VAL A 100 3.08 -5.08 -16.01
CA VAL A 100 3.07 -6.46 -15.50
C VAL A 100 4.15 -6.65 -14.43
N VAL A 101 3.92 -7.62 -13.54
CA VAL A 101 4.92 -8.16 -12.62
C VAL A 101 5.21 -9.61 -13.02
N LEU A 102 6.48 -9.98 -13.11
CA LEU A 102 6.93 -11.31 -13.49
C LEU A 102 7.56 -12.00 -12.27
N GLY A 103 6.97 -13.11 -11.84
CA GLY A 103 7.36 -13.86 -10.66
C GLY A 103 6.50 -13.54 -9.44
N ASP A 104 6.74 -14.28 -8.36
CA ASP A 104 6.07 -14.08 -7.08
C ASP A 104 6.74 -12.90 -6.38
N TYR A 105 5.99 -11.80 -6.24
CA TYR A 105 6.49 -10.55 -5.65
C TYR A 105 6.08 -10.37 -4.19
N ASP A 106 4.97 -11.00 -3.79
CA ASP A 106 4.36 -10.96 -2.45
C ASP A 106 4.78 -12.22 -1.65
N SER A 107 5.19 -12.02 -0.39
CA SER A 107 5.52 -13.08 0.57
C SER A 107 4.30 -13.76 1.18
N GLY A 108 3.15 -13.09 1.16
CA GLY A 108 1.89 -13.49 1.79
C GLY A 108 1.89 -13.40 3.32
N SER A 109 2.88 -12.73 3.95
CA SER A 109 3.04 -12.69 5.42
C SER A 109 2.35 -11.52 6.13
N ALA A 110 2.02 -10.42 5.45
CA ALA A 110 1.42 -9.23 6.09
C ALA A 110 -0.02 -9.42 6.63
N GLY A 111 -0.69 -10.54 6.34
CA GLY A 111 -2.06 -10.80 6.81
C GLY A 111 -3.13 -9.88 6.22
N VAL A 112 -2.76 -8.95 5.34
CA VAL A 112 -3.61 -8.09 4.52
C VAL A 112 -3.46 -8.52 3.07
N THR A 113 -4.56 -8.58 2.33
CA THR A 113 -4.53 -8.90 0.89
C THR A 113 -4.21 -7.67 0.07
N ASP A 114 -3.22 -7.78 -0.82
CA ASP A 114 -2.88 -6.77 -1.80
C ASP A 114 -4.06 -6.39 -2.70
N THR A 115 -4.20 -5.09 -2.94
CA THR A 115 -5.11 -4.57 -3.96
C THR A 115 -4.32 -3.85 -5.04
N ILE A 116 -4.45 -4.32 -6.29
CA ILE A 116 -3.78 -3.73 -7.44
C ILE A 116 -4.60 -2.62 -8.08
N SER A 117 -3.91 -1.78 -8.86
CA SER A 117 -4.55 -0.74 -9.67
C SER A 117 -5.60 -1.34 -10.61
N GLY A 118 -6.85 -0.89 -10.48
CA GLY A 118 -7.91 -1.23 -11.40
C GLY A 118 -7.74 -0.58 -12.78
N PRO A 119 -8.57 -0.94 -13.77
CA PRO A 119 -8.55 -0.28 -15.07
C PRO A 119 -8.78 1.22 -14.90
N ARG A 120 -8.07 2.04 -15.70
CA ARG A 120 -8.26 3.49 -15.71
C ARG A 120 -9.74 3.80 -15.98
N GLN A 121 -10.44 4.35 -14.99
CA GLN A 121 -11.81 4.80 -15.19
C GLN A 121 -11.79 5.94 -16.20
N ALA A 122 -12.50 5.78 -17.31
CA ALA A 122 -12.66 6.86 -18.28
C ALA A 122 -13.36 8.03 -17.57
N ARG A 123 -12.65 9.15 -17.41
CA ARG A 123 -13.29 10.42 -17.02
C ARG A 123 -14.38 10.71 -18.06
N ARG A 124 -15.64 10.72 -17.61
CA ARG A 124 -16.74 11.30 -18.39
C ARG A 124 -16.65 12.82 -18.32
#